data_AF-A0A4V0IBE3-F1
#
_entry.id   AF-A0A4V0IBE3-F1
#
_cell.length_a   1.000
_cell.length_b   1.000
_cell.length_c   1.000
_cell.angle_alpha   90.00
_cell.angle_beta   90.00
_cell.angle_gamma   90.00
#
_symmetry.space_group_name_H-M   'P 1'
#
loop_
_entity.id
_entity.type
_entity.pdbx_description
1 polymer ?
#
loop_
_entity_poly.entity_id
_entity_poly.type
_entity_poly.pdbx_seq_one_letter_code
_entity_poly.pdbx_strand_id
1 'polypeptide(L)'
;MARLRYSRAEAEAEATRRAEAFVAVRPDRERFRFRGAFPDTAVSPRRASKHPVVWVAMFQLIPENGDVIDGGELLVSVDLETGRVGYHGHPEHGPG
;
A
#
# COMPACT_ATOMS: atom_id res chain seq x y z
N MET A 1 6.39 23.58 2.22
CA MET A 1 6.30 22.09 2.21
C MET A 1 7.62 21.53 1.72
N ALA A 2 8.27 20.68 2.53
CA ALA A 2 9.58 20.13 2.20
C ALA A 2 9.45 19.13 1.03
N ARG A 3 10.30 19.29 0.01
CA ARG A 3 10.36 18.37 -1.13
C ARG A 3 10.85 17.02 -0.61
N LEU A 4 10.02 15.98 -0.68
CA LEU A 4 10.46 14.62 -0.33
C LEU A 4 11.58 14.20 -1.27
N ARG A 5 12.78 14.04 -0.72
CA ARG A 5 13.97 13.59 -1.45
C ARG A 5 14.19 12.11 -1.15
N TYR A 6 13.23 11.28 -1.55
CA TYR A 6 13.46 9.84 -1.54
C TYR A 6 14.03 9.41 -2.88
N SER A 7 15.06 8.58 -2.85
CA SER A 7 15.33 7.64 -3.94
C SER A 7 14.19 6.63 -4.04
N ARG A 8 14.09 5.92 -5.16
CA ARG A 8 13.05 4.89 -5.34
C ARG A 8 13.11 3.81 -4.25
N ALA A 9 14.31 3.37 -3.87
CA ALA A 9 14.49 2.34 -2.85
C ALA A 9 14.06 2.82 -1.45
N GLU A 10 14.36 4.08 -1.11
CA GLU A 10 13.91 4.67 0.17
C GLU A 10 12.39 4.85 0.20
N ALA A 11 11.79 5.25 -0.92
CA ALA A 11 10.33 5.37 -1.05
C ALA A 11 9.65 4.00 -0.90
N GLU A 12 10.20 2.96 -1.52
CA GLU A 12 9.71 1.58 -1.39
C GLU A 12 9.80 1.07 0.05
N ALA A 13 10.94 1.30 0.72
CA ALA A 13 11.15 0.89 2.11
C ALA A 13 10.21 1.63 3.07
N GLU A 14 10.02 2.93 2.88
CA GLU A 14 9.09 3.73 3.68
C GLU A 14 7.64 3.31 3.46
N ALA A 15 7.24 3.07 2.21
CA ALA A 15 5.91 2.58 1.87
C ALA A 15 5.64 1.21 2.49
N THR A 16 6.61 0.29 2.40
CA THR A 16 6.55 -1.03 3.03
C THR A 16 6.36 -0.90 4.55
N ARG A 17 7.21 -0.13 5.23
CA ARG A 17 7.13 0.05 6.69
C ARG A 17 5.76 0.57 7.13
N ARG A 18 5.22 1.56 6.41
CA ARG A 18 3.91 2.16 6.73
C ARG A 18 2.75 1.20 6.47
N ALA A 19 2.80 0.46 5.37
CA ALA A 19 1.79 -0.53 5.04
C ALA A 19 1.79 -1.70 6.05
N GLU A 20 2.97 -2.21 6.42
CA GLU A 20 3.09 -3.26 7.44
C GLU A 20 2.55 -2.77 8.80
N ALA A 21 2.90 -1.55 9.22
CA ALA A 21 2.36 -0.97 10.45
C ALA A 21 0.82 -0.84 10.42
N PHE A 22 0.25 -0.51 9.27
CA PHE A 22 -1.20 -0.43 9.07
C PHE A 22 -1.88 -1.81 9.10
N VAL A 23 -1.26 -2.84 8.52
CA VAL A 23 -1.78 -4.22 8.57
C VAL A 23 -1.58 -4.86 9.94
N ALA A 24 -0.52 -4.48 10.68
CA ALA A 24 -0.16 -5.08 11.97
C ALA A 24 -1.23 -4.89 13.06
N VAL A 25 -2.08 -3.87 12.94
CA VAL A 25 -3.20 -3.61 13.87
C VAL A 25 -4.47 -4.39 13.54
N ARG A 26 -4.50 -5.12 12.42
CA ARG A 26 -5.66 -5.92 12.04
C ARG A 26 -5.75 -7.20 12.87
N PRO A 27 -6.97 -7.66 13.22
CA PRO A 27 -7.17 -8.90 13.96
C PRO A 27 -6.78 -10.15 13.15
N ASP A 28 -6.84 -10.07 11.82
CA ASP A 28 -6.59 -11.17 10.89
C ASP A 28 -5.22 -11.07 10.19
N ARG A 29 -4.30 -10.23 10.69
CA ARG A 29 -3.00 -9.95 10.05
C ARG A 29 -2.18 -11.20 9.71
N GLU A 30 -2.26 -12.24 10.54
CA GLU A 30 -1.49 -13.48 10.38
C GLU A 30 -1.93 -14.29 9.17
N ARG A 31 -3.13 -14.00 8.64
CA ARG A 31 -3.63 -14.58 7.40
C ARG A 31 -3.02 -13.92 6.18
N PHE A 32 -2.24 -12.86 6.30
CA PHE A 32 -1.69 -12.13 5.16
C PHE A 32 -0.16 -12.18 5.12
N ARG A 33 0.40 -12.50 3.96
CA ARG A 33 1.84 -12.45 3.68
C ARG A 33 2.15 -11.29 2.75
N PHE A 34 3.06 -10.41 3.16
CA PHE A 34 3.56 -9.35 2.30
C PHE A 34 4.27 -9.92 1.06
N ARG A 35 3.98 -9.34 -0.12
CA ARG A 35 4.56 -9.74 -1.41
C ARG A 35 5.48 -8.68 -2.00
N GLY A 36 5.18 -7.41 -1.76
CA GLY A 36 5.97 -6.30 -2.28
C GLY A 36 5.20 -4.99 -2.28
N ALA A 37 5.92 -3.89 -2.47
CA ALA A 37 5.37 -2.57 -2.67
C ALA A 37 5.78 -2.05 -4.05
N PHE A 38 4.85 -1.47 -4.79
CA PHE A 38 5.09 -0.91 -6.11
C PHE A 38 4.48 0.47 -6.24
N PRO A 39 5.02 1.34 -7.10
CA PRO A 39 4.45 2.65 -7.31
C PRO A 39 3.05 2.52 -7.92
N ASP A 40 2.11 3.30 -7.42
CA ASP A 40 0.77 3.39 -8.02
C ASP A 40 0.88 4.15 -9.36
N THR A 41 0.69 3.42 -10.47
CA THR A 41 0.79 3.99 -11.82
C THR A 41 -0.49 4.74 -12.23
N ALA A 42 -1.60 4.55 -11.52
CA ALA A 42 -2.83 5.30 -11.74
C ALA A 42 -2.74 6.72 -11.18
N VAL A 43 -1.88 6.95 -10.18
CA VAL A 43 -1.62 8.28 -9.64
C VAL A 43 -0.46 8.93 -10.38
N SER A 44 -0.79 9.96 -11.16
CA SER A 44 0.24 10.77 -11.83
C SER A 44 1.26 11.31 -10.82
N PRO A 45 2.58 11.17 -11.08
CA PRO A 45 3.59 11.76 -10.21
C PRO A 45 3.39 13.28 -10.12
N ARG A 46 3.28 13.79 -8.89
CA ARG A 46 3.04 15.22 -8.65
C ARG A 46 4.22 16.05 -9.10
N ARG A 47 3.98 17.30 -9.56
CA ARG A 47 5.02 18.26 -9.99
C ARG A 47 6.17 18.45 -8.99
N ALA A 48 5.92 18.21 -7.70
CA ALA A 48 6.92 18.35 -6.63
C ALA A 48 7.95 17.20 -6.55
N SER A 49 7.63 16.01 -7.07
CA SER A 49 8.45 14.80 -6.95
C SER A 49 8.70 14.15 -8.32
N LYS A 50 9.93 13.70 -8.56
CA LYS A 50 10.26 12.87 -9.74
C LYS A 50 9.81 11.41 -9.58
N HIS A 51 9.39 11.03 -8.37
CA HIS A 51 8.97 9.68 -8.03
C HIS A 51 7.49 9.65 -7.65
N PRO A 52 6.76 8.57 -7.95
CA PRO A 52 5.39 8.39 -7.49
C PRO A 52 5.33 8.57 -5.98
N VAL A 53 4.43 9.45 -5.54
CA VAL A 53 4.21 9.74 -4.12
C VAL A 53 3.27 8.72 -3.49
N VAL A 54 2.48 8.03 -4.32
CA VAL A 54 1.60 6.95 -3.89
C VAL A 54 2.20 5.60 -4.28
N TRP A 55 2.20 4.69 -3.33
CA TRP A 55 2.67 3.31 -3.45
C TRP A 55 1.57 2.36 -3.02
N VAL A 56 1.50 1.20 -3.66
CA VAL A 56 0.60 0.10 -3.31
C VAL A 56 1.44 -1.02 -2.74
N ALA A 57 1.18 -1.38 -1.49
CA ALA A 57 1.70 -2.57 -0.84
C ALA A 57 0.70 -3.71 -0.97
N MET A 58 1.16 -4.85 -1.45
CA MET A 58 0.33 -6.04 -1.68
C MET A 58 0.63 -7.10 -0.62
N PHE A 59 -0.44 -7.58 0.01
CA PHE A 59 -0.41 -8.72 0.90
C PHE A 59 -1.32 -9.82 0.35
N GLN A 60 -0.80 -11.02 0.26
CA GLN A 60 -1.54 -12.18 -0.21
C GLN A 60 -2.12 -12.96 0.98
N LEU A 61 -3.40 -13.30 0.92
CA LEU A 61 -4.04 -14.20 1.87
C LEU A 61 -3.36 -15.57 1.81
N ILE A 62 -3.00 -16.10 2.98
CA ILE A 62 -2.43 -17.43 3.17
C ILE A 62 -3.60 -18.42 3.16
N PRO A 63 -3.67 -19.34 2.19
CA PRO A 63 -4.73 -20.34 2.17
C PRO A 63 -4.63 -21.26 3.38
N GLU A 64 -5.74 -21.50 4.06
CA GLU A 64 -5.77 -22.38 5.24
C GLU A 64 -5.63 -23.87 4.83
N ASN A 65 -6.05 -24.25 3.62
CA ASN A 65 -6.10 -25.65 3.16
C ASN A 65 -5.52 -25.89 1.74
N GLY A 66 -4.65 -25.01 1.25
CA GLY A 66 -4.08 -25.12 -0.10
C GLY A 66 -5.06 -24.73 -1.23
N ASP A 67 -6.21 -24.16 -0.88
CA ASP A 67 -7.18 -23.62 -1.84
C ASP A 67 -6.61 -22.42 -2.61
N VAL A 68 -6.93 -22.35 -3.90
CA VAL A 68 -6.67 -21.16 -4.72
C VAL A 68 -7.83 -20.19 -4.49
N ILE A 69 -7.54 -19.02 -3.92
CA ILE A 69 -8.53 -17.99 -3.64
C ILE A 69 -8.35 -16.87 -4.67
N ASP A 70 -9.29 -16.75 -5.61
CA ASP A 70 -9.40 -15.55 -6.46
C ASP A 70 -9.85 -14.36 -5.60
N GLY A 71 -9.12 -13.25 -5.66
CA GLY A 71 -9.42 -12.04 -4.88
C GLY A 71 -8.92 -12.05 -3.43
N GLY A 72 -7.99 -12.93 -3.07
CA GLY A 72 -7.36 -12.98 -1.74
C GLY A 72 -6.29 -11.92 -1.48
N GLU A 73 -6.26 -10.82 -2.23
CA GLU A 73 -5.22 -9.80 -2.12
C GLU A 73 -5.70 -8.63 -1.27
N LEU A 74 -4.92 -8.29 -0.25
CA LEU A 74 -5.07 -7.05 0.50
C LEU A 74 -4.11 -6.02 -0.07
N LEU A 75 -4.65 -5.00 -0.72
CA LEU A 75 -3.89 -3.90 -1.29
C LEU A 75 -3.97 -2.68 -0.37
N VAL A 76 -2.83 -2.12 -0.01
CA VAL A 76 -2.71 -0.94 0.87
C VAL A 76 -2.04 0.20 0.12
N SER A 77 -2.75 1.31 -0.06
CA SER A 77 -2.21 2.55 -0.58
C SER A 77 -1.49 3.33 0.51
N VAL A 78 -0.28 3.79 0.20
CA VAL A 78 0.53 4.67 1.03
C VAL A 78 0.87 5.93 0.24
N ASP A 79 0.39 7.08 0.70
CA ASP A 79 0.80 8.38 0.21
C ASP A 79 1.94 8.91 1.09
N LEU A 80 3.14 8.89 0.53
CA LEU A 80 4.35 9.34 1.19
C LEU A 80 4.37 10.86 1.40
N GLU A 81 3.68 11.63 0.55
CA GLU A 81 3.59 13.09 0.64
C GLU A 81 2.68 13.54 1.78
N THR A 82 1.50 12.95 1.88
CA THR A 82 0.52 13.34 2.91
C THR A 82 0.62 12.52 4.19
N GLY A 83 1.35 11.41 4.18
CA GLY A 83 1.40 10.49 5.32
C GLY A 83 0.23 9.51 5.40
N ARG A 84 -0.70 9.55 4.45
CA ARG A 84 -1.93 8.75 4.49
C ARG A 84 -1.64 7.29 4.13
N VAL A 85 -2.31 6.39 4.84
CA VAL A 85 -2.30 4.94 4.58
C VAL A 85 -3.73 4.43 4.63
N GLY A 86 -4.13 3.58 3.69
CA GLY A 86 -5.47 3.01 3.63
C GLY A 86 -5.57 1.88 2.60
N TYR A 87 -6.74 1.26 2.48
CA TYR A 87 -6.94 0.21 1.47
C TYR A 87 -6.95 0.80 0.06
N HIS A 88 -6.22 0.15 -0.86
CA HIS A 88 -6.20 0.51 -2.27
C HIS A 88 -7.44 -0.09 -2.95
N GLY A 89 -8.24 0.73 -3.63
CA GLY A 89 -9.38 0.24 -4.41
C GLY A 89 -10.71 0.05 -3.67
N HIS A 90 -11.00 0.78 -2.59
CA HIS A 90 -12.37 0.92 -2.07
C HIS A 90 -12.99 2.26 -2.54
N PRO A 91 -13.74 2.30 -3.66
CA PRO A 91 -14.54 3.47 -4.04
C PRO A 91 -15.92 3.54 -3.34
N GLU A 92 -16.22 2.66 -2.39
CA GLU A 92 -17.57 2.54 -1.81
C GLU A 92 -17.58 2.80 -0.29
N HIS A 93 -17.68 4.09 0.04
CA HIS A 93 -18.59 4.69 1.05
C HIS A 93 -18.25 6.18 1.25
N GLY A 94 -18.53 7.00 0.22
CA GLY A 94 -18.88 8.42 0.42
C GLY A 94 -20.35 8.52 0.85
N PRO A 95 -20.77 9.58 1.56
CA PRO A 95 -22.06 9.60 2.26
C PRO A 95 -23.21 9.59 1.26
N GLY A 96 -24.12 8.62 1.42
CA GLY A 96 -25.50 8.75 0.94
C GLY A 96 -26.31 9.66 1.85
#